data_AF-A0AA85JRR7-F1
#
_entry.id   AF-A0AA85JRR7-F1
#
_cell.length_a   1.000
_cell.length_b   1.000
_cell.length_c   1.000
_cell.angle_alpha   90.00
_cell.angle_beta   90.00
_cell.angle_gamma   90.00
#
_symmetry.space_group_name_H-M   'P 1'
#
loop_
_entity.id
_entity.type
_entity.pdbx_description
1 polymer ?
#
loop_
_entity_poly.entity_id
_entity_poly.type
_entity_poly.pdbx_seq_one_letter_code
_entity_poly.pdbx_strand_id
1 'polypeptide(L)'
;MVKEKMIQCKDGQEKETMSSTYKALDKEVKKSARKDKRRFYDNLATEAEKAAGKRDLRTLYQITKSLSGKRSTQAKPIKDSQGKPITKEEKQIKQWADHFKGLLNRPSPATRPEIPTTARTQLQVDTNPPTRAEVLNAIKLLKAGKTAGPDGIPPEALKADPETTADMLTPLLQKVWKEGKVPTDWRKGYLVKLPKKGDLRLTLQELARNHAPIDAK
;
A
#
# COMPACT_ATOMS: atom_id res chain seq x y z
N MET A 1 18.34 3.11 46.73
CA MET A 1 18.98 3.93 47.78
C MET A 1 18.04 4.40 48.90
N VAL A 2 17.14 5.39 48.75
CA VAL A 2 16.31 5.88 49.90
C VAL A 2 15.31 4.83 50.40
N LYS A 3 14.65 4.11 49.47
CA LYS A 3 13.68 3.04 49.81
C LYS A 3 14.34 1.86 50.53
N GLU A 4 15.55 1.47 50.15
CA GLU A 4 16.31 0.39 50.82
C GLU A 4 16.78 0.81 52.21
N LYS A 5 17.28 2.05 52.36
CA LYS A 5 17.66 2.61 53.66
C LYS A 5 16.47 2.69 54.62
N MET A 6 15.29 3.04 54.13
CA MET A 6 14.05 3.04 54.91
C MET A 6 13.63 1.63 55.39
N ILE A 7 13.85 0.59 54.57
CA ILE A 7 13.51 -0.80 54.90
C ILE A 7 14.47 -1.38 55.96
N GLN A 8 15.73 -0.94 55.95
CA GLN A 8 16.78 -1.42 56.85
C GLN A 8 16.88 -0.64 58.18
N CYS A 9 16.24 0.53 58.29
CA CYS A 9 16.28 1.39 59.47
C CYS A 9 15.39 0.83 60.60
N LYS A 10 15.97 0.73 61.81
CA LYS A 10 15.32 0.18 63.03
C LYS A 10 14.77 1.26 63.97
N ASP A 11 15.26 2.49 63.87
CA ASP A 11 14.78 3.63 64.65
C ASP A 11 13.47 4.19 64.07
N GLY A 12 12.46 4.40 64.92
CA GLY A 12 11.15 4.88 64.53
C GLY A 12 11.14 6.29 63.93
N GLN A 13 11.92 7.22 64.50
CA GLN A 13 11.94 8.62 64.03
C GLN A 13 12.69 8.77 62.71
N GLU A 14 13.82 8.07 62.56
CA GLU A 14 14.58 8.05 61.31
C GLU A 14 13.79 7.37 60.18
N LYS A 15 13.03 6.33 60.49
CA LYS A 15 12.18 5.66 59.51
C LYS A 15 11.04 6.54 59.02
N GLU A 16 10.46 7.37 59.89
CA GLU A 16 9.39 8.30 59.53
C GLU A 16 9.90 9.46 58.64
N THR A 17 11.06 10.02 58.96
CA THR A 17 11.72 11.03 58.11
C THR A 17 12.12 10.46 56.74
N MET A 18 12.64 9.22 56.70
CA MET A 18 12.94 8.50 55.46
C MET A 18 11.69 8.17 54.63
N SER A 19 10.56 7.86 55.29
CA SER A 19 9.27 7.64 54.63
C SER A 19 8.72 8.93 54.01
N SER A 20 8.80 10.04 54.73
CA SER A 20 8.40 11.37 54.24
C SER A 20 9.22 11.80 53.03
N THR A 21 10.55 11.66 53.10
CA THR A 21 11.45 12.00 51.99
C THR A 21 11.22 11.11 50.76
N TYR A 22 11.01 9.80 50.95
CA TYR A 22 10.64 8.90 49.84
C TYR A 22 9.33 9.31 49.16
N LYS A 23 8.28 9.62 49.94
CA LYS A 23 6.99 10.09 49.40
C LYS A 23 7.13 11.39 48.61
N ALA A 24 7.95 12.33 49.08
CA ALA A 24 8.23 13.58 48.39
C ALA A 24 8.93 13.34 47.05
N LEU A 25 9.96 12.48 47.04
CA LEU A 25 10.68 12.10 45.82
C LEU A 25 9.79 11.36 44.81
N ASP A 26 8.97 10.40 45.25
CA ASP A 26 8.02 9.69 44.39
C ASP A 26 6.98 10.64 43.77
N LYS A 27 6.51 11.62 44.54
CA LYS A 27 5.60 12.66 44.03
C LYS A 27 6.27 13.50 42.95
N GLU A 28 7.53 13.87 43.14
CA GLU A 28 8.28 14.67 42.15
C GLU A 28 8.56 13.87 40.87
N VAL A 29 8.95 12.60 41.00
CA VAL A 29 9.15 11.70 39.85
C VAL A 29 7.85 11.54 39.05
N LYS A 30 6.72 11.30 39.72
CA LYS A 30 5.41 11.21 39.06
C LYS A 30 5.00 12.51 38.37
N LYS A 31 5.31 13.66 38.99
CA LYS A 31 5.05 14.98 38.40
C LYS A 31 5.89 15.20 37.15
N SER A 32 7.19 14.89 37.18
CA SER A 32 8.07 14.98 36.01
C SER A 32 7.59 14.06 34.89
N ALA A 33 7.29 12.80 35.20
CA ALA A 33 6.80 11.84 34.20
C ALA A 33 5.49 12.30 33.54
N ARG A 34 4.56 12.89 34.30
CA ARG A 34 3.34 13.49 33.74
C ARG A 34 3.63 14.70 32.85
N LYS A 35 4.58 15.55 33.25
CA LYS A 35 5.02 16.70 32.46
C LYS A 35 5.65 16.28 31.15
N ASP A 36 6.52 15.27 31.17
CA ASP A 36 7.19 14.75 29.97
C ASP A 36 6.19 14.06 29.04
N LYS A 37 5.27 13.28 29.59
CA LYS A 37 4.17 12.70 28.81
C LYS A 37 3.33 13.77 28.12
N ARG A 38 2.95 14.85 28.83
CA ARG A 38 2.18 15.95 28.23
C ARG A 38 2.97 16.66 27.13
N ARG A 39 4.23 16.98 27.39
CA ARG A 39 5.14 17.59 26.40
C ARG A 39 5.26 16.76 25.13
N PHE A 40 5.35 15.43 25.25
CA PHE A 40 5.38 14.53 24.10
C PHE A 40 4.11 14.64 23.24
N TYR A 41 2.92 14.66 23.86
CA TYR A 41 1.67 14.82 23.12
C TYR A 41 1.52 16.21 22.51
N ASP A 42 1.91 17.27 23.23
CA ASP A 42 1.87 18.64 22.72
C ASP A 42 2.79 18.78 21.50
N ASN A 43 3.99 18.22 21.55
CA ASN A 43 4.92 18.21 20.41
C ASN A 43 4.31 17.49 19.19
N LEU A 44 3.71 16.31 19.38
CA LEU A 44 3.03 15.60 18.29
C LEU A 44 1.87 16.42 17.70
N ALA A 45 1.08 17.10 18.53
CA ALA A 45 -0.01 17.96 18.06
C ALA A 45 0.53 19.12 17.22
N THR A 46 1.58 19.81 17.67
CA THR A 46 2.20 20.90 16.89
C THR A 46 2.80 20.42 15.57
N GLU A 47 3.34 19.20 15.52
CA GLU A 47 3.86 18.60 14.29
C GLU A 47 2.72 18.24 13.31
N ALA A 48 1.60 17.72 13.82
CA ALA A 48 0.41 17.48 13.01
C ALA A 48 -0.14 18.77 12.39
N GLU A 49 -0.22 19.86 13.15
CA GLU A 49 -0.67 21.17 12.63
C GLU A 49 0.24 21.67 11.51
N LYS A 50 1.57 21.56 11.69
CA LYS A 50 2.55 21.92 10.64
C LYS A 50 2.40 21.05 9.39
N ALA A 51 2.18 19.74 9.56
CA ALA A 51 1.97 18.82 8.45
C ALA A 51 0.68 19.16 7.67
N ALA A 52 -0.41 19.48 8.38
CA ALA A 52 -1.66 19.92 7.78
C ALA A 52 -1.50 21.21 6.97
N GLY A 53 -0.79 22.22 7.52
CA GLY A 53 -0.49 23.47 6.81
C GLY A 53 0.32 23.26 5.52
N LYS A 54 1.20 22.26 5.49
CA LYS A 54 1.99 21.87 4.31
C LYS A 54 1.25 20.95 3.34
N ARG A 55 -0.01 20.58 3.62
CA ARG A 55 -0.77 19.54 2.91
C ARG A 55 -0.06 18.18 2.85
N ASP A 56 0.81 17.88 3.81
CA ASP A 56 1.44 16.58 3.97
C ASP A 56 0.49 15.63 4.70
N LEU A 57 -0.45 15.07 3.94
CA LEU A 57 -1.47 14.15 4.45
C LEU A 57 -0.88 12.86 5.02
N ARG A 58 0.31 12.43 4.55
CA ARG A 58 0.97 11.21 5.04
C ARG A 58 1.41 11.41 6.48
N THR A 59 2.17 12.46 6.75
CA THR A 59 2.70 12.76 8.09
C THR A 59 1.56 13.06 9.05
N LEU A 60 0.56 13.84 8.61
CA LEU A 60 -0.65 14.11 9.39
C LEU A 60 -1.36 12.81 9.81
N TYR A 61 -1.66 11.92 8.86
CA TYR A 61 -2.33 10.65 9.13
C TYR A 61 -1.53 9.78 10.11
N GLN A 62 -0.20 9.73 9.95
CA GLN A 62 0.67 8.91 10.80
C GLN A 62 0.69 9.41 12.25
N ILE A 63 0.74 10.73 12.45
CA ILE A 63 0.65 11.36 13.78
C ILE A 63 -0.75 11.18 14.38
N THR A 64 -1.82 11.41 13.61
CA THR A 64 -3.19 11.17 14.10
C THR A 64 -3.38 9.70 14.52
N LYS A 65 -2.81 8.76 13.76
CA LYS A 65 -2.83 7.34 14.09
C LYS A 65 -2.09 7.05 15.39
N SER A 66 -0.92 7.64 15.63
CA SER A 66 -0.17 7.46 16.89
C SER A 66 -0.91 8.07 18.09
N LEU A 67 -1.50 9.26 17.93
CA LEU A 67 -2.30 9.94 18.96
C LEU A 67 -3.58 9.17 19.31
N SER A 68 -4.22 8.52 18.33
CA SER A 68 -5.48 7.80 18.54
C SER A 68 -5.37 6.57 19.47
N GLY A 69 -4.16 6.15 19.85
CA GLY A 69 -3.93 4.99 20.70
C GLY A 69 -4.34 3.65 20.08
N LYS A 70 -4.81 3.65 18.82
CA LYS A 70 -5.10 2.44 18.06
C LYS A 70 -3.78 1.74 17.78
N ARG A 71 -3.46 0.71 18.58
CA ARG A 71 -2.40 -0.25 18.27
C ARG A 71 -2.66 -0.72 16.85
N SER A 72 -1.75 -0.40 15.93
CA SER A 72 -1.79 -0.94 14.57
C SER A 72 -1.90 -2.44 14.75
N THR A 73 -3.00 -3.03 14.29
CA THR A 73 -3.10 -4.49 14.20
C THR A 73 -1.84 -4.93 13.47
N GLN A 74 -0.96 -5.67 14.15
CA GLN A 74 0.21 -6.24 13.49
C GLN A 74 -0.31 -6.92 12.23
N ALA A 75 0.29 -6.58 11.08
CA ALA A 75 -0.07 -7.24 9.84
C ALA A 75 0.06 -8.74 10.09
N LYS A 76 -1.06 -9.47 9.97
CA LYS A 76 -1.09 -10.90 10.27
C LYS A 76 -0.04 -11.57 9.36
N PRO A 77 0.87 -12.38 9.90
CA PRO A 77 1.97 -12.92 9.12
C PRO A 77 1.43 -13.81 7.99
N ILE A 78 1.92 -13.54 6.79
CA ILE A 78 1.64 -14.36 5.59
C ILE A 78 2.21 -15.76 5.83
N LYS A 79 1.45 -16.79 5.45
CA LYS A 79 1.91 -18.19 5.52
C LYS A 79 2.55 -18.62 4.19
N ASP A 80 3.63 -19.38 4.26
CA ASP A 80 4.20 -20.04 3.08
C ASP A 80 3.28 -21.17 2.56
N SER A 81 3.71 -21.82 1.47
CA SER A 81 3.03 -22.98 0.89
C SER A 81 2.96 -24.19 1.83
N GLN A 82 3.72 -24.18 2.94
CA GLN A 82 3.73 -25.21 3.98
C GLN A 82 2.97 -24.76 5.24
N GLY A 83 2.25 -23.63 5.17
CA GLY A 83 1.44 -23.10 6.28
C GLY A 83 2.22 -22.38 7.38
N LYS A 84 3.55 -22.23 7.26
CA LYS A 84 4.41 -21.59 8.26
C LYS A 84 4.41 -20.07 8.12
N PRO A 85 4.28 -19.31 9.22
CA PRO A 85 4.28 -17.85 9.16
C PRO A 85 5.65 -17.30 8.75
N ILE A 86 5.64 -16.39 7.79
CA ILE A 86 6.81 -15.66 7.31
C ILE A 86 6.83 -14.31 8.02
N THR A 87 7.83 -14.12 8.86
CA THR A 87 7.95 -12.94 9.70
C THR A 87 8.85 -11.86 9.09
N LYS A 88 9.78 -12.23 8.19
CA LYS A 88 10.70 -11.30 7.54
C LYS A 88 10.07 -10.70 6.27
N GLU A 89 10.08 -9.37 6.17
CA GLU A 89 9.51 -8.60 5.04
C GLU A 89 10.14 -8.99 3.70
N GLU A 90 11.47 -9.10 3.62
CA GLU A 90 12.20 -9.52 2.42
C GLU A 90 11.72 -10.88 1.89
N LYS A 91 11.49 -11.84 2.79
CA LYS A 91 10.99 -13.17 2.43
C LYS A 91 9.56 -13.12 1.92
N GLN A 92 8.71 -12.25 2.50
CA GLN A 92 7.36 -12.05 2.01
C GLN A 92 7.36 -11.45 0.60
N ILE A 93 8.18 -10.41 0.36
CA ILE A 93 8.29 -9.76 -0.95
C ILE A 93 8.77 -10.75 -2.01
N LYS A 94 9.84 -11.51 -1.71
CA LYS A 94 10.39 -12.51 -2.63
C LYS A 94 9.35 -13.56 -3.01
N GLN A 95 8.62 -14.09 -2.03
CA GLN A 95 7.63 -15.13 -2.30
C GLN A 95 6.44 -14.59 -3.11
N TRP A 96 6.02 -13.35 -2.86
CA TRP A 96 5.02 -12.69 -3.72
C TRP A 96 5.53 -12.51 -5.14
N ALA A 97 6.77 -12.06 -5.31
CA ALA A 97 7.39 -11.90 -6.62
C ALA A 97 7.44 -13.24 -7.38
N ASP A 98 7.89 -14.31 -6.73
CA ASP A 98 7.96 -15.65 -7.33
C ASP A 98 6.56 -16.16 -7.74
N HIS A 99 5.56 -15.99 -6.87
CA HIS A 99 4.18 -16.37 -7.16
C HIS A 99 3.61 -15.63 -8.38
N PHE A 100 3.68 -14.30 -8.39
CA PHE A 100 3.16 -13.50 -9.50
C PHE A 100 3.97 -13.66 -10.79
N LYS A 101 5.28 -13.92 -10.69
CA LYS A 101 6.12 -14.21 -11.86
C LYS A 101 5.60 -15.44 -12.61
N GLY A 102 5.30 -16.53 -11.91
CA GLY A 102 4.74 -17.74 -12.51
C GLY A 102 3.28 -17.58 -12.97
N LEU A 103 2.49 -16.74 -12.29
CA LEU A 103 1.10 -16.51 -12.65
C LEU A 103 0.95 -15.66 -13.92
N LEU A 104 1.69 -14.55 -14.02
CA LEU A 104 1.52 -13.55 -15.07
C LEU A 104 2.43 -13.78 -16.30
N ASN A 105 3.56 -14.46 -16.15
CA ASN A 105 4.52 -14.69 -17.24
C ASN A 105 4.52 -16.15 -17.70
N ARG A 106 3.35 -16.75 -17.87
CA ARG A 106 3.26 -18.14 -18.37
C ARG A 106 3.78 -18.20 -19.82
N PRO A 107 4.54 -19.23 -20.17
CA PRO A 107 4.96 -19.43 -21.56
C PRO A 107 3.73 -19.65 -22.44
N SER A 108 3.85 -19.30 -23.72
CA SER A 108 2.82 -19.60 -24.71
C SER A 108 2.55 -21.11 -24.71
N PRO A 109 1.28 -21.55 -24.82
CA PRO A 109 0.96 -22.97 -24.90
C PRO A 109 1.72 -23.63 -26.06
N ALA A 110 2.29 -24.81 -25.83
CA ALA A 110 3.02 -25.55 -26.86
C ALA A 110 2.09 -26.04 -27.99
N THR A 111 0.83 -26.31 -27.67
CA THR A 111 -0.20 -26.72 -28.62
C THR A 111 -1.16 -25.57 -28.86
N ARG A 112 -1.34 -25.19 -30.13
CA ARG A 112 -2.38 -24.24 -30.51
C ARG A 112 -3.73 -24.90 -30.24
N PRO A 113 -4.63 -24.30 -29.44
CA PRO A 113 -5.94 -24.88 -29.20
C PRO A 113 -6.68 -25.01 -30.54
N GLU A 114 -7.17 -26.21 -30.85
CA GLU A 114 -8.05 -26.44 -31.99
C GLU A 114 -9.41 -25.82 -31.68
N ILE A 115 -9.67 -24.65 -32.27
CA ILE A 115 -10.97 -23.99 -32.17
C ILE A 115 -11.92 -24.74 -33.13
N PRO A 116 -13.03 -25.33 -32.64
CA PRO A 116 -13.99 -26.02 -33.47
C PRO A 116 -14.49 -25.12 -34.60
N THR A 117 -14.53 -25.64 -35.83
CA THR A 117 -14.96 -24.88 -37.03
C THR A 117 -16.37 -24.29 -36.88
N THR A 118 -17.24 -24.90 -36.07
CA THR A 118 -18.58 -24.41 -35.74
C THR A 118 -18.61 -23.13 -34.90
N ALA A 119 -17.51 -22.77 -34.24
CA ALA A 119 -17.36 -21.51 -33.50
C ALA A 119 -16.82 -20.36 -34.37
N ARG A 120 -16.57 -20.60 -35.67
CA ARG A 120 -16.12 -19.58 -36.64
C ARG A 120 -17.27 -18.80 -37.26
N THR A 121 -18.37 -18.58 -36.54
CA THR A 121 -19.24 -17.46 -36.88
C THR A 121 -18.34 -16.22 -36.77
N GLN A 122 -17.86 -15.70 -37.90
CA GLN A 122 -17.08 -14.47 -37.93
C GLN A 122 -17.98 -13.43 -37.29
N LEU A 123 -17.70 -13.11 -36.02
CA LEU A 123 -18.28 -11.95 -35.39
C LEU A 123 -17.95 -10.78 -36.32
N GLN A 124 -18.94 -9.96 -36.64
CA GLN A 124 -18.75 -8.74 -37.43
C GLN A 124 -18.01 -7.72 -36.57
N VAL A 125 -16.74 -8.00 -36.28
CA VAL A 125 -15.84 -7.14 -35.54
C VAL A 125 -14.99 -6.43 -36.55
N ASP A 126 -14.92 -5.11 -36.42
CA ASP A 126 -14.03 -4.31 -37.24
C ASP A 126 -12.58 -4.71 -36.94
N THR A 127 -11.85 -5.10 -37.98
CA THR A 127 -10.43 -5.48 -37.89
C THR A 127 -9.50 -4.41 -38.46
N ASN A 128 -10.07 -3.25 -38.84
CA ASN A 128 -9.30 -2.10 -39.27
C ASN A 128 -8.46 -1.51 -38.13
N PRO A 129 -7.37 -0.80 -38.46
CA PRO A 129 -6.60 -0.07 -37.45
C PRO A 129 -7.46 0.96 -36.71
N PRO A 130 -7.18 1.21 -35.42
CA PRO A 130 -7.95 2.16 -34.63
C PRO A 130 -7.93 3.55 -35.26
N THR A 131 -9.11 4.15 -35.35
CA THR A 131 -9.32 5.50 -35.88
C THR A 131 -9.07 6.56 -34.81
N ARG A 132 -8.73 7.78 -35.23
CA ARG A 132 -8.58 8.93 -34.32
C ARG A 132 -9.84 9.15 -33.47
N ALA A 133 -11.02 8.99 -34.06
CA ALA A 133 -12.30 9.18 -33.38
C ALA A 133 -12.51 8.16 -32.25
N GLU A 134 -12.15 6.90 -32.47
CA GLU A 134 -12.20 5.86 -31.44
C GLU A 134 -11.21 6.15 -30.29
N VAL A 135 -9.98 6.56 -30.61
CA VAL A 135 -8.97 6.92 -29.61
C VAL A 135 -9.43 8.12 -28.79
N LEU A 136 -9.95 9.16 -29.44
CA LEU A 136 -10.51 10.34 -28.78
C LEU A 136 -11.67 9.98 -27.83
N ASN A 137 -12.58 9.13 -28.29
CA ASN A 137 -13.69 8.66 -27.45
C ASN A 137 -13.20 7.83 -26.27
N ALA A 138 -12.21 6.96 -26.47
CA ALA A 138 -11.59 6.19 -25.41
C ALA A 138 -10.95 7.11 -24.34
N ILE A 139 -10.22 8.15 -24.76
CA ILE A 139 -9.63 9.14 -23.84
C ILE A 139 -10.72 9.84 -23.01
N LYS A 140 -11.82 10.27 -23.66
CA LYS A 140 -12.95 10.92 -22.97
C LYS A 140 -13.60 9.99 -21.92
N LEU A 141 -13.67 8.69 -22.21
CA LEU A 141 -14.23 7.65 -21.34
C LEU A 141 -13.29 7.20 -20.21
N LEU A 142 -12.01 7.60 -20.22
CA LEU A 142 -11.08 7.29 -19.13
C LEU A 142 -11.63 7.79 -17.78
N LYS A 143 -11.54 6.94 -16.76
CA LYS A 143 -11.95 7.27 -15.40
C LYS A 143 -10.88 8.12 -14.73
N ALA A 144 -11.29 9.25 -14.17
CA ALA A 144 -10.45 10.06 -13.31
C ALA A 144 -10.25 9.40 -11.93
N GLY A 145 -9.25 9.87 -11.17
CA GLY A 145 -8.89 9.40 -9.84
C GLY A 145 -8.16 8.06 -9.84
N LYS A 146 -7.60 7.63 -10.98
CA LYS A 146 -6.77 6.42 -11.06
C LYS A 146 -5.30 6.78 -10.85
N THR A 147 -4.56 5.85 -10.27
CA THR A 147 -3.11 5.99 -10.07
C THR A 147 -2.40 5.94 -11.41
N ALA A 148 -1.43 6.84 -11.61
CA ALA A 148 -0.52 6.78 -12.74
C ALA A 148 0.29 5.47 -12.74
N GLY A 149 0.65 5.01 -13.95
CA GLY A 149 1.55 3.88 -14.12
C GLY A 149 3.01 4.25 -13.77
N PRO A 150 3.96 3.35 -14.07
CA PRO A 150 5.40 3.64 -13.99
C PRO A 150 5.86 4.82 -14.86
N ASP A 151 5.04 5.21 -15.84
CA ASP A 151 5.25 6.38 -16.69
C ASP A 151 4.94 7.72 -15.99
N GLY A 152 4.26 7.69 -14.84
CA GLY A 152 3.88 8.89 -14.10
C GLY A 152 2.77 9.70 -14.77
N ILE A 153 2.07 9.16 -15.78
CA ILE A 153 1.01 9.85 -16.52
C ILE A 153 -0.35 9.44 -15.96
N PRO A 154 -1.07 10.32 -15.24
CA PRO A 154 -2.41 10.02 -14.76
C PRO A 154 -3.45 10.21 -15.89
N PRO A 155 -4.64 9.58 -15.80
CA PRO A 155 -5.70 9.76 -16.80
C PRO A 155 -6.11 11.23 -17.00
N GLU A 156 -6.03 12.05 -15.96
CA GLU A 156 -6.32 13.48 -16.00
C GLU A 156 -5.40 14.23 -16.96
N ALA A 157 -4.14 13.83 -17.06
CA ALA A 157 -3.20 14.45 -17.99
C ALA A 157 -3.61 14.15 -19.44
N LEU A 158 -4.05 12.93 -19.73
CA LEU A 158 -4.56 12.54 -21.06
C LEU A 158 -5.89 13.23 -21.39
N LYS A 159 -6.69 13.56 -20.38
CA LYS A 159 -7.98 14.23 -20.54
C LYS A 159 -7.89 15.75 -20.57
N ALA A 160 -6.74 16.35 -20.22
CA ALA A 160 -6.57 17.80 -20.17
C ALA A 160 -6.70 18.42 -21.56
N ASP A 161 -6.12 17.78 -22.57
CA ASP A 161 -6.32 18.09 -23.98
C ASP A 161 -6.52 16.79 -24.77
N PRO A 162 -7.77 16.31 -24.87
CA PRO A 162 -8.06 15.02 -25.47
C PRO A 162 -7.86 15.03 -27.00
N GLU A 163 -7.94 16.19 -27.67
CA GLU A 163 -7.73 16.31 -29.11
C GLU A 163 -6.23 16.12 -29.42
N THR A 164 -5.37 16.91 -28.79
CA THR A 164 -3.91 16.77 -28.96
C THR A 164 -3.43 15.39 -28.52
N THR A 165 -3.96 14.87 -27.42
CA THR A 165 -3.62 13.52 -26.95
C THR A 165 -4.03 12.44 -27.97
N ALA A 166 -5.21 12.58 -28.59
CA ALA A 166 -5.64 11.66 -29.64
C ALA A 166 -4.74 11.74 -30.88
N ASP A 167 -4.33 12.94 -31.29
CA ASP A 167 -3.40 13.15 -32.40
C ASP A 167 -2.04 12.49 -32.16
N MET A 168 -1.54 12.56 -30.93
CA MET A 168 -0.27 11.93 -30.54
C MET A 168 -0.37 10.40 -30.44
N LEU A 169 -1.44 9.86 -29.85
CA LEU A 169 -1.56 8.43 -29.57
C LEU A 169 -2.01 7.59 -30.77
N THR A 170 -2.85 8.14 -31.66
CA THR A 170 -3.37 7.42 -32.82
C THR A 170 -2.29 6.78 -33.71
N PRO A 171 -1.24 7.51 -34.17
CA PRO A 171 -0.21 6.90 -35.03
C PRO A 171 0.57 5.80 -34.31
N LEU A 172 0.80 5.95 -33.00
CA LEU A 172 1.47 4.94 -32.18
C LEU A 172 0.63 3.66 -32.07
N LEU A 173 -0.66 3.79 -31.77
CA LEU A 173 -1.59 2.66 -31.67
C LEU A 173 -1.74 1.94 -33.02
N GLN A 174 -1.84 2.68 -34.11
CA GLN A 174 -1.89 2.11 -35.46
C GLN A 174 -0.61 1.36 -35.83
N LYS A 175 0.56 1.88 -35.42
CA LYS A 175 1.84 1.19 -35.63
C LYS A 175 1.89 -0.13 -34.85
N VAL A 176 1.49 -0.12 -33.58
CA VAL A 176 1.41 -1.33 -32.74
C VAL A 176 0.46 -2.35 -33.34
N TRP A 177 -0.70 -1.91 -33.86
CA TRP A 177 -1.68 -2.76 -34.54
C TRP A 177 -1.10 -3.43 -35.79
N LYS A 178 -0.46 -2.66 -36.68
CA LYS A 178 0.09 -3.16 -37.95
C LYS A 178 1.29 -4.08 -37.75
N GLU A 179 2.19 -3.74 -36.82
CA GLU A 179 3.42 -4.52 -36.59
C GLU A 179 3.22 -5.70 -35.64
N GLY A 180 2.11 -5.72 -34.87
CA GLY A 180 1.89 -6.71 -33.82
C GLY A 180 2.91 -6.63 -32.67
N LYS A 181 3.65 -5.52 -32.55
CA LYS A 181 4.73 -5.32 -31.58
C LYS A 181 4.35 -4.26 -30.57
N VAL A 182 4.16 -4.69 -29.32
CA VAL A 182 3.89 -3.80 -28.18
C VAL A 182 5.20 -3.32 -27.56
N PRO A 183 5.35 -2.00 -27.25
CA PRO A 183 6.52 -1.46 -26.56
C PRO A 183 6.83 -2.21 -25.27
N THR A 184 8.11 -2.39 -24.96
CA THR A 184 8.55 -3.11 -23.76
C THR A 184 8.14 -2.40 -22.47
N ASP A 185 8.06 -1.06 -22.50
CA ASP A 185 7.62 -0.28 -21.34
C ASP A 185 6.16 -0.51 -20.99
N TRP A 186 5.30 -0.80 -21.96
CA TRP A 186 3.88 -1.16 -21.73
C TRP A 186 3.72 -2.54 -21.08
N ARG A 187 4.79 -3.36 -21.07
CA ARG A 187 4.82 -4.66 -20.39
C ARG A 187 5.26 -4.55 -18.94
N LYS A 188 5.61 -3.35 -18.46
CA LYS A 188 6.03 -3.09 -17.09
C LYS A 188 4.88 -2.47 -16.31
N GLY A 189 4.73 -2.84 -15.04
CA GLY A 189 3.70 -2.29 -14.16
C GLY A 189 4.09 -2.44 -12.70
N TYR A 190 3.54 -1.58 -11.85
CA TYR A 190 3.68 -1.73 -10.41
C TYR A 190 2.63 -2.69 -9.86
N LEU A 191 3.09 -3.63 -9.03
CA LEU A 191 2.20 -4.52 -8.31
C LEU A 191 2.06 -4.05 -6.86
N VAL A 192 0.87 -3.56 -6.52
CA VAL A 192 0.55 -3.11 -5.16
C VAL A 192 -0.44 -4.08 -4.52
N LYS A 193 -0.08 -4.62 -3.34
CA LYS A 193 -0.98 -5.47 -2.56
C LYS A 193 -2.06 -4.63 -1.89
N LEU A 194 -3.33 -4.96 -2.12
CA LEU A 194 -4.47 -4.33 -1.46
C LEU A 194 -5.32 -5.39 -0.75
N PRO A 195 -5.38 -5.42 0.59
CA PRO A 195 -6.15 -6.42 1.31
C PRO A 195 -7.64 -6.33 0.96
N LYS A 196 -8.23 -7.39 0.38
CA LYS A 196 -9.69 -7.47 0.21
C LYS A 196 -10.36 -7.75 1.56
N LYS A 197 -11.61 -7.29 1.72
CA LYS A 197 -12.44 -7.54 2.91
C LYS A 197 -12.65 -9.07 3.09
N GLY A 198 -12.21 -9.64 4.22
CA GLY A 198 -12.27 -11.08 4.50
C GLY A 198 -11.23 -11.52 5.53
N ASP A 199 -11.10 -12.84 5.78
CA ASP A 199 -10.06 -13.34 6.69
C ASP A 199 -8.67 -13.27 6.04
N LEU A 200 -7.82 -12.40 6.59
CA LEU A 200 -6.44 -12.19 6.14
C LEU A 200 -5.48 -13.29 6.64
N ARG A 201 -5.98 -14.37 7.26
CA ARG A 201 -5.19 -15.52 7.75
C ARG A 201 -4.93 -16.60 6.69
N LEU A 202 -5.52 -16.44 5.51
CA LEU A 202 -5.49 -17.40 4.43
C LEU A 202 -4.06 -17.56 3.85
N THR A 203 -3.78 -18.71 3.27
CA THR A 203 -2.50 -19.03 2.62
C THR A 203 -2.25 -18.12 1.42
N LEU A 204 -1.02 -18.03 0.92
CA LEU A 204 -0.72 -17.22 -0.27
C LEU A 204 -1.56 -17.59 -1.50
N GLN A 205 -1.91 -18.86 -1.68
CA GLN A 205 -2.76 -19.30 -2.79
C GLN A 205 -4.21 -18.80 -2.62
N GLU A 206 -4.74 -18.85 -1.42
CA GLU A 206 -6.09 -18.37 -1.09
C GLU A 206 -6.14 -16.83 -1.07
N LEU A 207 -5.10 -16.17 -0.58
CA LEU A 207 -4.92 -14.73 -0.69
C LEU A 207 -4.82 -14.30 -2.15
N ALA A 208 -4.04 -14.98 -3.00
CA ALA A 208 -3.94 -14.65 -4.42
C ALA A 208 -5.28 -14.85 -5.17
N ARG A 209 -6.06 -15.88 -4.82
CA ARG A 209 -7.45 -16.03 -5.32
C ARG A 209 -8.35 -14.88 -4.89
N ASN A 210 -8.20 -14.41 -3.65
CA ASN A 210 -8.97 -13.29 -3.13
C ASN A 210 -8.47 -11.93 -3.65
N HIS A 211 -7.18 -11.82 -3.98
CA HIS A 211 -6.49 -10.59 -4.39
C HIS A 211 -6.11 -10.69 -5.86
N ALA A 212 -7.11 -10.63 -6.73
CA ALA A 212 -6.87 -10.40 -8.15
C ALA A 212 -6.14 -9.05 -8.32
N PRO A 213 -5.13 -8.96 -9.20
CA PRO A 213 -4.59 -7.66 -9.61
C PRO A 213 -5.75 -6.82 -10.13
N ILE A 214 -5.76 -5.54 -9.74
CA ILE A 214 -6.64 -4.59 -10.41
C ILE A 214 -6.04 -4.45 -11.80
N ASP A 215 -6.63 -5.13 -12.79
CA ASP A 215 -6.50 -4.68 -14.16
C ASP A 215 -6.84 -3.19 -14.13
N ALA A 216 -5.89 -2.36 -14.55
CA ALA A 216 -6.11 -0.95 -14.79
C ALA A 216 -7.24 -0.85 -15.83
N LYS A 217 -8.48 -0.78 -15.34
CA LYS A 217 -9.66 -0.41 -16.12
C LYS A 217 -9.69 1.08 -16.35
#